data_AF-A0A3B8JLJ8-F1
#
_entry.id   AF-A0A3B8JLJ8-F1
#
_cell.length_a   1.000
_cell.length_b   1.000
_cell.length_c   1.000
_cell.angle_alpha   90.00
_cell.angle_beta   90.00
_cell.angle_gamma   90.00
#
_symmetry.space_group_name_H-M   'P 1'
#
loop_
_entity.id
_entity.type
_entity.pdbx_description
1 polymer ?
#
loop_
_entity_poly.entity_id
_entity_poly.type
_entity_poly.pdbx_seq_one_letter_code
_entity_poly.pdbx_strand_id
1 'polypeptide(L)' 'FTYYRTIATLQEYVLIESEKIAVERYCRGEGRMWIYYPYTVGDIIALESIEFECPIELLYEGVVFESDE' A
#
# COMPACT_ATOMS: atom_id res chain seq x y z
N PHE A 1 -6.98 -8.60 6.50
CA PHE A 1 -7.00 -7.43 7.41
C PHE A 1 -7.41 -7.71 8.87
N THR A 2 -8.47 -8.50 9.17
CA THR A 2 -9.03 -8.67 10.54
C THR A 2 -8.01 -8.97 11.64
N TYR A 3 -7.09 -9.90 11.42
CA TYR A 3 -6.06 -10.25 12.41
C TYR A 3 -5.01 -9.15 12.58
N TYR A 4 -4.54 -8.53 11.50
CA TYR A 4 -3.51 -7.49 11.57
C TYR A 4 -3.97 -6.27 12.37
N ARG A 5 -5.25 -5.90 12.31
CA ARG A 5 -5.80 -4.78 13.10
C ARG A 5 -5.69 -4.95 14.61
N THR A 6 -5.51 -6.18 15.11
CA THR A 6 -5.37 -6.43 16.55
C THR A 6 -3.99 -6.01 17.08
N ILE A 7 -3.00 -5.83 16.20
CA ILE A 7 -1.68 -5.34 16.55
C ILE A 7 -1.84 -3.88 17.02
N ALA A 8 -1.55 -3.63 18.30
CA ALA A 8 -1.80 -2.34 18.93
C ALA A 8 -0.97 -1.20 18.31
N THR A 9 0.22 -1.52 17.80
CA THR A 9 1.16 -0.56 17.22
C THR A 9 1.05 -0.40 15.71
N LEU A 10 0.26 -1.23 15.01
CA LEU A 10 0.14 -1.17 13.55
C LEU A 10 -0.45 0.18 13.12
N GLN A 11 0.32 0.95 12.36
CA GLN A 11 -0.07 2.25 11.83
C GLN A 11 -0.58 2.17 10.40
N GLU A 12 0.10 1.40 9.54
CA GLU A 12 -0.23 1.30 8.12
C GLU A 12 -0.23 -0.18 7.68
N TYR A 13 -1.23 -0.56 6.89
CA TYR A 13 -1.34 -1.88 6.28
C TYR A 13 -1.45 -1.72 4.78
N VAL A 14 -0.48 -2.28 4.05
CA VAL A 14 -0.34 -2.13 2.61
C VAL A 14 -0.64 -3.47 1.94
N LEU A 15 -1.52 -3.45 0.94
CA LEU A 15 -1.78 -4.59 0.04
C LEU A 15 -1.26 -4.22 -1.34
N ILE A 16 -0.36 -5.03 -1.88
CA ILE A 16 0.21 -4.87 -3.21
C ILE A 16 -0.45 -5.92 -4.11
N GLU A 17 -1.12 -5.48 -5.17
CA GLU A 17 -1.69 -6.37 -6.18
C GLU A 17 -0.57 -6.98 -7.01
N SER A 18 -0.59 -8.29 -7.27
CA SER A 18 0.51 -8.98 -7.96
C SER A 18 0.38 -8.97 -9.48
N GLU A 19 -0.83 -8.82 -10.00
CA GLU A 19 -1.12 -8.95 -11.44
C GLU A 19 -1.14 -7.61 -12.20
N LYS A 20 -1.08 -6.49 -11.46
CA LYS A 20 -1.04 -5.13 -12.02
C LYS A 20 -0.48 -4.14 -11.00
N ILE A 21 -0.06 -2.97 -11.47
CA ILE A 21 0.32 -1.85 -10.61
C ILE A 21 -0.93 -1.28 -9.92
N ALA A 22 -1.17 -1.72 -8.69
CA ALA A 22 -2.21 -1.21 -7.81
C ALA A 22 -1.87 -1.54 -6.35
N VAL A 23 -1.94 -0.54 -5.49
CA VAL A 23 -1.67 -0.71 -4.06
C VAL A 23 -2.79 -0.12 -3.23
N GLU A 24 -3.26 -0.86 -2.24
CA GLU A 24 -4.19 -0.38 -1.24
C GLU A 24 -3.49 -0.14 0.09
N ARG A 25 -3.49 1.10 0.57
CA ARG A 25 -2.98 1.47 1.88
C ARG A 25 -4.13 1.75 2.84
N TYR A 26 -4.09 1.11 4.00
CA TYR A 26 -5.01 1.36 5.11
C TYR A 26 -4.23 1.98 6.26
N CYS A 27 -4.49 3.26 6.55
CA CYS A 27 -3.85 3.99 7.65
C CYS A 27 -4.76 3.97 8.88
N ARG A 28 -4.22 3.68 10.05
CA ARG A 28 -4.96 3.75 11.31
C ARG A 28 -5.34 5.21 11.58
N GLY A 29 -6.65 5.44 11.76
CA GLY A 29 -7.19 6.73 12.17
C GLY A 29 -7.61 6.73 13.64
N GLU A 30 -8.44 7.70 14.01
CA GLU A 30 -8.97 7.79 15.37
C GLU A 30 -9.91 6.62 15.72
N GLY A 31 -9.80 6.15 16.97
CA GLY A 31 -10.66 5.09 17.51
C GLY A 31 -10.48 3.75 16.77
N ARG A 32 -11.53 3.32 16.06
CA ARG A 32 -11.56 2.04 15.31
C ARG A 32 -11.51 2.24 13.79
N MET A 33 -11.25 3.46 13.34
CA MET A 33 -11.27 3.82 11.92
C MET A 33 -9.95 3.46 11.24
N TRP A 34 -10.06 3.06 9.98
CA TRP A 34 -8.94 2.87 9.07
C TRP A 34 -9.26 3.61 7.79
N ILE A 35 -8.37 4.51 7.38
CA ILE A 35 -8.53 5.35 6.20
C ILE A 35 -7.95 4.60 5.01
N TYR A 36 -8.74 4.47 3.96
CA TYR A 36 -8.37 3.78 2.73
C TYR A 36 -7.79 4.76 1.71
N TYR A 37 -6.62 4.43 1.16
CA TYR A 37 -5.94 5.16 0.11
C TYR A 37 -5.54 4.18 -1.01
N PRO A 38 -6.20 4.23 -2.17
CA PRO A 38 -5.76 3.50 -3.35
C PRO A 38 -4.64 4.27 -4.06
N TYR A 39 -3.63 3.55 -4.52
CA TYR A 39 -2.58 4.03 -5.40
C TYR A 39 -2.62 3.26 -6.72
N THR A 40 -2.33 3.98 -7.79
CA THR A 40 -2.37 3.55 -9.20
C THR A 40 -1.12 4.03 -9.93
N VAL A 41 -0.94 3.60 -11.17
CA VAL A 41 0.22 3.97 -12.01
C VAL A 41 0.47 5.48 -11.99
N GLY A 42 1.72 5.87 -11.77
CA GLY A 42 2.17 7.26 -11.69
C GLY A 42 2.05 7.89 -10.31
N ASP A 43 1.42 7.23 -9.34
CA ASP A 43 1.32 7.75 -7.98
C ASP A 43 2.64 7.61 -7.20
N ILE A 44 2.83 8.50 -6.23
CA ILE A 44 3.88 8.37 -5.21
C ILE A 44 3.25 7.71 -3.99
N ILE A 45 3.72 6.51 -3.65
CA ILE A 45 3.35 5.88 -2.39
C ILE A 45 4.05 6.60 -1.24
N ALA A 46 3.31 6.88 -0.17
CA ALA A 46 3.84 7.48 1.05
C ALA A 46 3.45 6.60 2.25
N LEU A 47 4.44 6.23 3.06
CA LEU A 47 4.28 5.50 4.31
C LEU A 47 4.79 6.39 5.45
N GLU A 48 3.87 7.13 6.07
CA GLU A 48 4.20 8.16 7.06
C GLU A 48 4.81 7.56 8.33
N SER A 49 4.43 6.33 8.70
CA SER A 49 4.90 5.67 9.92
C SER A 49 6.40 5.34 9.91
N ILE A 50 7.02 5.38 8.74
CA ILE A 50 8.45 5.08 8.54
C ILE A 50 9.16 6.17 7.71
N GLU A 51 8.54 7.33 7.51
CA GLU A 51 9.10 8.45 6.74
C GLU A 51 9.60 8.02 5.33
N PHE A 52 8.80 7.24 4.63
CA PHE A 52 9.16 6.67 3.33
C PHE A 52 8.22 7.17 2.22
N GLU A 53 8.80 7.54 1.08
CA GLU A 53 8.07 7.85 -0.14
C GLU A 53 8.82 7.35 -1.38
N CYS A 54 8.08 6.86 -2.38
CA CYS A 54 8.66 6.52 -3.68
C CYS A 54 7.60 6.45 -4.79
N PRO A 55 7.99 6.53 -6.08
CA PRO A 55 7.09 6.15 -7.17
C PRO A 55 6.62 4.70 -7.01
N ILE A 56 5.32 4.45 -7.19
CA ILE A 56 4.71 3.12 -7.02
C ILE A 56 5.38 2.05 -7.90
N GLU A 57 5.91 2.44 -9.07
CA GLU A 57 6.60 1.55 -10.01
C GLU A 57 7.82 0.86 -9.38
N LEU A 58 8.48 1.50 -8.40
CA LEU A 58 9.63 0.91 -7.71
C LEU A 58 9.22 -0.28 -6.83
N LEU A 59 7.97 -0.38 -6.38
CA LEU A 59 7.49 -1.56 -5.67
C LEU A 59 7.38 -2.79 -6.57
N TYR A 60 7.35 -2.59 -7.88
CA TYR A 60 7.20 -3.61 -8.91
C TYR A 60 8.48 -3.83 -9.72
N GLU A 61 9.63 -3.34 -9.23
CA GLU A 61 10.90 -3.54 -9.90
C GLU A 61 11.18 -5.04 -10.13
N GLY A 62 11.39 -5.42 -11.40
CA GLY A 62 11.64 -6.81 -11.79
C GLY A 62 10.39 -7.67 -11.97
N VAL A 63 9.19 -7.10 -11.84
CA VAL A 63 7.92 -7.76 -12.20
C VAL A 63 7.65 -7.53 -13.68
N VAL A 64 7.27 -8.59 -14.39
CA VAL A 64 6.79 -8.54 -15.78
C VAL A 64 5.31 -8.87 -15.76
N PHE A 65 4.47 -7.97 -16.28
CA PHE A 65 3.02 -8.19 -16.34
C PHE A 65 2.62 -8.82 -17.67
N GLU A 66 1.58 -9.65 -17.67
CA GLU A 66 1.11 -10.37 -18.87
C GLU A 66 0.62 -9.42 -19.99
N SER A 67 0.36 -8.15 -19.69
CA SER A 67 -0.05 -7.13 -20.66
C SER A 67 1.11 -6.45 -21.42
N ASP A 68 2.36 -6.79 -21.11
CA ASP A 68 3.55 -6.25 -21.77
C ASP A 68 4.02 -7.12 -22.97
N GLU A 69 3.25 -8.16 -23.34
CA GLU A 69 3.32 -8.90 -24.62
C GLU A 69 2.37 -8.32 -25.68
#